data_AF-A0A1H7WQ27-F1
#
_entry.id   AF-A0A1H7WQ27-F1
#
_cell.length_a   1.000
_cell.length_b   1.000
_cell.length_c   1.000
_cell.angle_alpha   90.00
_cell.angle_beta   90.00
_cell.angle_gamma   90.00
#
_symmetry.space_group_name_H-M   'P 1'
#
loop_
_entity.id
_entity.type
_entity.pdbx_description
1 polymer ?
#
loop_
_entity_poly.entity_id
_entity_poly.type
_entity_poly.pdbx_seq_one_letter_code
_entity_poly.pdbx_strand_id
1 'polypeptide(L)' 'MATAVRISEKLVEEARRFGRIDHRSLAGQIEHWARLGKCAEENPDLPYSLIKEILLGLDELDENEKTEYKFG' A
#
# COMPACT_ATOMS: atom_id res chain seq x y z
N MET A 1 17.08 -7.86 4.38
CA MET A 1 17.14 -9.07 5.21
C MET A 1 15.72 -9.58 5.39
N ALA A 2 15.47 -10.88 5.24
CA ALA A 2 14.13 -11.45 5.44
C ALA A 2 14.04 -12.01 6.86
N THR A 3 13.01 -11.60 7.61
CA THR A 3 12.71 -12.13 8.94
C THR A 3 11.45 -12.98 8.85
N ALA A 4 11.52 -14.24 9.29
CA ALA A 4 10.36 -15.13 9.31
C ALA A 4 9.40 -14.72 10.43
N VAL A 5 8.14 -14.45 10.08
CA VAL A 5 7.07 -14.14 11.02
C VAL A 5 5.93 -15.14 10.86
N ARG A 6 5.32 -15.55 11.98
CA ARG A 6 4.12 -16.39 11.97
C ARG A 6 2.89 -15.49 11.84
N ILE A 7 2.04 -15.80 10.87
CA ILE A 7 0.75 -15.13 10.65
C ILE A 7 -0.35 -16.17 10.54
N SER A 8 -1.61 -15.76 10.70
CA SER A 8 -2.75 -16.68 10.65
C SER A 8 -2.94 -17.25 9.24
N GLU A 9 -3.38 -18.50 9.18
CA GLU A 9 -3.68 -19.18 7.90
C GLU A 9 -4.76 -18.43 7.12
N LYS A 10 -5.78 -17.91 7.82
CA LYS A 10 -6.81 -17.06 7.25
C LYS A 10 -6.23 -15.84 6.51
N LEU A 11 -5.28 -15.12 7.12
CA LEU A 11 -4.66 -13.96 6.49
C LEU A 11 -3.86 -14.36 5.25
N VAL A 12 -3.17 -15.51 5.29
CA VAL A 12 -2.43 -16.06 4.15
C VAL A 12 -3.36 -16.37 2.98
N GLU A 13 -4.51 -17.00 3.24
CA GLU A 13 -5.49 -17.32 2.21
C GLU A 13 -6.12 -16.08 1.59
N GLU A 14 -6.50 -15.10 2.41
CA GLU A 14 -7.03 -13.81 1.94
C GLU A 14 -6.00 -13.07 1.11
N ALA A 15 -4.77 -12.90 1.61
CA ALA A 15 -3.71 -12.22 0.88
C ALA A 15 -3.36 -12.92 -0.44
N ARG A 16 -3.42 -14.26 -0.50
CA ARG A 16 -3.24 -15.01 -1.76
C ARG A 16 -4.38 -14.76 -2.75
N ARG A 17 -5.62 -14.63 -2.27
CA ARG A 17 -6.78 -14.36 -3.13
C ARG A 17 -6.72 -12.95 -3.71
N PHE A 18 -6.54 -11.95 -2.86
CA PHE A 18 -6.46 -10.55 -3.28
C PHE A 18 -5.20 -10.26 -4.08
N GLY A 19 -4.04 -10.80 -3.66
CA GLY A 19 -2.78 -10.64 -4.40
C GLY A 19 -2.86 -11.17 -5.83
N ARG A 20 -3.56 -12.29 -6.08
CA ARG A 20 -3.79 -12.77 -7.45
C ARG A 20 -4.60 -11.81 -8.32
N ILE A 21 -5.59 -11.14 -7.74
CA ILE A 21 -6.45 -10.16 -8.45
C ILE A 21 -5.64 -8.89 -8.73
N ASP A 22 -4.89 -8.43 -7.73
CA ASP A 22 -4.10 -7.20 -7.80
C ASP A 22 -2.71 -7.38 -8.41
N HIS A 23 -2.42 -8.55 -8.99
CA HIS A 23 -1.11 -8.91 -9.55
C HIS A 23 0.08 -8.74 -8.59
N ARG A 24 -0.12 -9.01 -7.29
CA ARG A 24 0.92 -8.99 -6.24
C ARG A 24 1.28 -10.39 -5.75
N SER A 25 2.53 -10.55 -5.32
CA SER A 25 2.94 -11.75 -4.57
C SER A 25 2.22 -11.81 -3.21
N LEU A 26 2.24 -12.97 -2.56
CA LEU A 26 1.68 -13.10 -1.20
C LEU A 26 2.30 -12.09 -0.22
N ALA A 27 3.63 -12.01 -0.21
CA ALA A 27 4.35 -11.05 0.62
C ALA A 27 4.02 -9.61 0.21
N GLY A 28 4.00 -9.31 -1.09
CA GLY A 28 3.67 -7.97 -1.59
C GLY A 28 2.26 -7.52 -1.23
N GLN A 29 1.28 -8.43 -1.22
CA GLN A 29 -0.09 -8.10 -0.77
C GLN A 29 -0.13 -7.83 0.75
N ILE A 30 0.61 -8.59 1.54
CA ILE A 30 0.70 -8.37 3.00
C ILE A 30 1.40 -7.04 3.29
N GLU A 31 2.51 -6.74 2.62
CA GLU A 31 3.23 -5.47 2.74
C GLU A 31 2.35 -4.29 2.33
N HIS A 32 1.56 -4.44 1.26
CA HIS A 32 0.60 -3.42 0.83
C HIS A 32 -0.43 -3.12 1.93
N TRP A 33 -1.06 -4.14 2.52
CA TRP A 33 -1.99 -3.96 3.63
C TRP A 33 -1.33 -3.39 4.87
N ALA A 34 -0.11 -3.83 5.21
CA ALA A 34 0.63 -3.31 6.36
C ALA A 34 0.97 -1.82 6.19
N ARG A 35 1.42 -1.41 4.99
CA ARG A 35 1.70 0.01 4.68
C ARG A 35 0.43 0.85 4.81
N LEU A 36 -0.68 0.40 4.23
CA LEU A 36 -1.97 1.11 4.31
C LEU A 36 -2.52 1.17 5.74
N GLY A 37 -2.45 0.07 6.49
CA GLY A 37 -2.90 0.01 7.87
C GLY A 37 -2.13 0.97 8.76
N LYS A 38 -0.79 1.00 8.61
CA LYS A 38 0.06 1.97 9.32
C LYS A 38 -0.33 3.42 8.97
N CYS A 39 -0.50 3.73 7.68
CA CYS A 39 -0.92 5.08 7.27
C CYS A 39 -2.28 5.47 7.86
N ALA A 40 -3.24 4.54 7.92
CA ALA A 40 -4.56 4.79 8.48
C ALA A 40 -4.52 4.96 10.01
N GLU A 41 -3.66 4.23 10.72
CA GLU A 41 -3.46 4.41 12.16
C GLU A 41 -2.79 5.77 12.49
N GLU A 42 -1.81 6.18 11.69
CA GLU A 42 -1.09 7.46 11.87
C GLU A 42 -1.93 8.67 11.44
N ASN A 43 -2.91 8.47 10.54
CA ASN A 43 -3.73 9.54 9.96
C ASN A 43 -5.22 9.13 9.97
N PRO A 44 -5.86 9.07 11.16
CA PRO A 44 -7.21 8.50 11.33
C PRO A 44 -8.32 9.31 10.65
N ASP A 45 -8.04 10.56 10.29
CA ASP A 45 -8.92 11.48 9.58
C ASP A 45 -8.85 11.32 8.06
N LEU A 46 -7.84 10.61 7.54
CA LEU A 46 -7.68 10.39 6.10
C LEU A 46 -8.45 9.15 5.66
N PRO A 47 -9.40 9.26 4.70
CA PRO A 47 -10.04 8.09 4.14
C PRO A 47 -9.05 7.25 3.34
N TYR A 48 -9.31 5.94 3.28
CA TYR A 48 -8.48 4.99 2.53
C TYR A 48 -8.16 5.45 1.09
N SER A 49 -9.15 5.99 0.38
CA SER A 49 -8.99 6.46 -1.00
C SER A 49 -7.92 7.55 -1.10
N LEU A 50 -7.93 8.51 -0.16
CA LEU A 50 -6.96 9.61 -0.14
C LEU A 50 -5.56 9.12 0.24
N ILE A 51 -5.45 8.21 1.21
CA ILE A 51 -4.16 7.56 1.53
C ILE A 51 -3.59 6.88 0.28
N LYS A 52 -4.43 6.12 -0.45
CA LYS A 52 -4.01 5.44 -1.67
C LYS A 52 -3.55 6.41 -2.76
N GLU A 53 -4.29 7.50 -2.99
CA GLU A 53 -3.93 8.54 -3.98
C GLU A 53 -2.61 9.23 -3.62
N ILE A 54 -2.40 9.56 -2.35
CA ILE A 54 -1.13 10.15 -1.89
C ILE A 54 0.02 9.18 -2.13
N LEU A 55 -0.14 7.90 -1.78
CA LEU A 55 0.90 6.89 -2.00
C LEU A 55 1.23 6.71 -3.49
N LEU A 56 0.24 6.78 -4.37
CA LEU A 56 0.44 6.76 -5.82
C LEU A 56 1.20 8.01 -6.28
N GLY A 57 0.79 9.19 -5.83
CA GLY A 57 1.47 10.44 -6.17
C GLY A 57 2.92 10.48 -5.70
N LEU A 58 3.26 9.86 -4.56
CA LEU A 58 4.64 9.71 -4.13
C LEU A 58 5.46 8.82 -5.08
N ASP A 59 4.87 7.73 -5.58
CA ASP A 59 5.50 6.84 -6.56
C ASP A 59 5.73 7.56 -7.91
N GLU A 60 4.73 8.30 -8.39
CA GLU A 60 4.83 9.16 -9.58
C GLU A 60 5.94 10.21 -9.43
N LEU A 61 6.06 10.84 -8.25
CA LEU A 61 7.12 11.82 -7.97
C LEU A 61 8.52 11.19 -8.05
N ASP A 62 8.68 9.95 -7.57
CA ASP A 62 9.92 9.17 -7.58
C ASP A 62 10.32 8.75 -9.01
N GLU A 63 9.32 8.39 -9.84
CA GLU A 63 9.50 8.11 -11.27
C GLU A 63 9.67 9.37 -12.14
N ASN A 64 9.70 10.57 -11.52
CA ASN A 64 9.73 11.87 -12.19
C ASN A 64 8.52 12.15 -13.11
N GLU A 65 7.40 11.46 -12.90
CA GLU A 65 6.11 11.73 -13.54
C GLU A 65 5.38 12.89 -12.85
N LYS A 66 5.98 14.08 -12.92
CA LYS A 66 5.50 15.27 -12.18
C LYS A 66 5.50 16.52 -13.03
N THR A 67 4.61 17.44 -12.69
CA THR A 67 4.55 18.79 -13.27
C THR A 67 4.71 19.83 -12.19
N GLU A 68 5.33 20.96 -12.53
CA GLU A 68 5.46 22.08 -11.61
C GLU A 68 4.06 22.67 -11.35
N TYR A 69 3.67 22.70 -10.08
CA TYR A 69 2.44 23.36 -9.68
C TYR A 69 2.59 24.87 -9.86
N LYS A 70 1.78 25.45 -10.75
CA LYS A 70 1.66 26.90 -10.91
C LYS A 70 0.40 27.39 -10.22
N PHE A 71 0.58 28.17 -9.17
CA PHE A 71 -0.51 28.85 -8.50
C PHE A 71 -0.83 30.16 -9.24
N GLY A 72 -2.05 30.29 -9.75
CA GLY A 72 -2.51 31.49 -10.49
C GLY A 72 -2.03 31.51 -11.93
#